data_AF-A0A9Q6Z883-F1
#
_entry.id   AF-A0A9Q6Z883-F1
#
_cell.length_a   1.000
_cell.length_b   1.000
_cell.length_c   1.000
_cell.angle_alpha   90.00
_cell.angle_beta   90.00
_cell.angle_gamma   90.00
#
_symmetry.space_group_name_H-M   'P 1'
#
loop_
_entity.id
_entity.type
_entity.pdbx_description
1 polymer ?
#
loop_
_entity_poly.entity_id
_entity_poly.type
_entity_poly.pdbx_seq_one_letter_code
_entity_poly.pdbx_strand_id
1 'polypeptide(L)'
;MTPLFGEDGVGVGSAPEPIFIFFTELADRIHRECTGSERKRVLQLLEHWRQEQAEARSNDPSQGQLIKQAIDLAIEITKNAFIPPCARDE
;
A
#
# COMPACT_ATOMS: atom_id res chain seq x y z
N MET A 1 47.24 26.31 3.72
CA MET A 1 45.84 26.80 3.71
C MET A 1 44.94 25.59 3.87
N THR A 2 44.18 25.60 4.95
CA THR A 2 43.40 24.52 5.58
C THR A 2 42.09 24.25 4.80
N PRO A 3 41.55 23.01 4.77
CA PRO A 3 40.24 22.75 4.17
C PRO A 3 39.11 23.24 5.09
N LEU A 4 38.03 23.74 4.49
CA LEU A 4 36.81 24.16 5.17
C LEU A 4 35.78 23.02 5.11
N PHE A 5 35.52 22.41 6.27
CA PHE A 5 34.27 21.72 6.58
C PHE A 5 33.51 22.56 7.62
N GLY A 6 32.17 22.51 7.56
CA GLY A 6 31.22 23.14 8.48
C GLY A 6 30.03 23.67 7.68
N GLU A 7 29.09 22.79 7.30
CA GLU A 7 27.85 22.48 8.05
C GLU A 7 26.82 23.60 7.95
N ASP A 8 25.79 23.37 7.13
CA ASP A 8 24.39 23.70 7.46
C ASP A 8 23.45 23.11 6.39
N GLY A 9 22.41 22.40 6.85
CA GLY A 9 21.14 22.40 6.13
C GLY A 9 20.61 21.08 5.61
N VAL A 10 19.89 20.38 6.49
CA VAL A 10 18.75 19.49 6.19
C VAL A 10 19.10 18.16 5.53
N GLY A 11 19.43 17.19 6.40
CA GLY A 11 19.13 15.79 6.13
C GLY A 11 17.63 15.65 5.88
N VAL A 12 17.24 15.66 4.61
CA VAL A 12 15.93 15.17 4.19
C VAL A 12 16.00 13.68 4.43
N GLY A 13 15.61 13.25 5.63
CA GLY A 13 15.31 11.86 5.92
C GLY A 13 14.30 11.43 4.89
N SER A 14 14.77 10.72 3.86
CA SER A 14 13.93 10.23 2.78
C SER A 14 12.85 9.40 3.43
N ALA A 15 11.63 9.93 3.50
CA ALA A 15 10.48 9.14 3.88
C ALA A 15 10.49 7.91 2.97
N PRO A 16 10.32 6.69 3.49
CA PRO A 16 10.34 5.50 2.66
C PRO A 16 9.32 5.70 1.55
N GLU A 17 9.79 5.62 0.30
CA GLU A 17 8.91 5.74 -0.86
C GLU A 17 7.78 4.72 -0.73
N PRO A 18 6.52 5.10 -1.06
CA PRO A 18 5.41 4.18 -0.96
C PRO A 18 5.69 2.97 -1.86
N ILE A 19 5.70 1.78 -1.25
CA ILE A 19 5.83 0.53 -1.99
C ILE A 19 4.54 0.36 -2.80
N PHE A 20 4.60 0.70 -4.09
CA PHE A 20 3.56 0.37 -5.04
C PHE A 20 3.56 -1.14 -5.24
N ILE A 21 2.63 -1.83 -4.60
CA ILE A 21 2.40 -3.25 -4.90
C ILE A 21 1.74 -3.29 -6.28
N PHE A 22 2.52 -3.63 -7.31
CA PHE A 22 1.97 -3.91 -8.64
C PHE A 22 0.92 -5.02 -8.50
N PHE A 23 -0.29 -4.77 -9.00
CA PHE A 23 -1.41 -5.72 -8.92
C PHE A 23 -1.03 -7.14 -9.37
N THR A 24 -0.06 -7.25 -10.28
CA THR A 24 0.49 -8.51 -10.79
C THR A 24 1.24 -9.31 -9.72
N GLU A 25 2.09 -8.68 -8.91
CA GLU A 25 2.83 -9.38 -7.84
C GLU A 25 1.90 -9.81 -6.70
N LEU A 26 0.88 -8.99 -6.40
CA LEU A 26 -0.14 -9.36 -5.44
C LEU A 26 -0.98 -10.54 -5.94
N ALA A 27 -1.41 -10.49 -7.20
CA ALA A 27 -2.14 -11.58 -7.84
C ALA A 27 -1.31 -12.88 -7.82
N ASP A 28 -0.01 -12.81 -8.11
CA ASP A 28 0.90 -13.94 -8.04
C ASP A 28 1.05 -14.51 -6.63
N ARG A 29 1.17 -13.66 -5.61
CA ARG A 29 1.26 -14.11 -4.21
C ARG A 29 -0.03 -14.77 -3.75
N ILE A 30 -1.18 -14.17 -4.05
CA ILE A 30 -2.49 -14.76 -3.72
C ILE A 30 -2.68 -16.08 -4.48
N HIS A 31 -2.28 -16.13 -5.75
CA HIS A 31 -2.35 -17.35 -6.54
C HIS A 31 -1.41 -18.43 -5.99
N ARG A 32 -0.15 -18.13 -5.65
CA ARG A 32 0.81 -19.13 -5.12
C ARG A 32 0.43 -19.70 -3.76
N GLU A 33 -0.22 -18.93 -2.92
CA GLU A 33 -0.54 -19.34 -1.55
C GLU A 33 -1.69 -20.38 -1.49
N CYS A 34 -2.54 -20.45 -2.51
CA CYS A 34 -3.65 -21.41 -2.68
C CYS A 34 -4.71 -21.50 -1.57
N THR A 35 -4.55 -20.74 -0.49
CA THR A 35 -5.37 -20.76 0.72
C THR A 35 -6.22 -19.51 0.87
N GLY A 36 -5.92 -18.46 0.11
CA GLY A 36 -6.64 -17.18 0.13
C GLY A 36 -6.35 -16.30 1.36
N SER A 37 -5.39 -16.68 2.22
CA SER A 37 -5.03 -15.90 3.40
C SER A 37 -4.39 -14.56 3.06
N GLU A 38 -3.63 -14.45 1.97
CA GLU A 38 -3.02 -13.20 1.55
C GLU A 38 -4.06 -12.22 1.01
N ARG A 39 -5.07 -12.70 0.28
CA ARG A 39 -6.20 -11.86 -0.11
C ARG A 39 -6.89 -11.30 1.12
N LYS A 40 -7.14 -12.15 2.13
CA LYS A 40 -7.76 -11.74 3.39
C LYS A 40 -6.87 -10.75 4.15
N ARG A 41 -5.57 -10.99 4.23
CA ARG A 41 -4.59 -10.12 4.90
C ARG A 41 -4.54 -8.74 4.26
N VAL A 42 -4.50 -8.68 2.93
CA VAL A 42 -4.47 -7.42 2.19
C VAL A 42 -5.75 -6.63 2.37
N LEU A 43 -6.91 -7.29 2.33
CA LEU A 43 -8.19 -6.65 2.64
C LEU A 43 -8.22 -6.10 4.08
N GLN A 44 -7.67 -6.83 5.05
CA GLN A 44 -7.57 -6.34 6.44
C GLN A 44 -6.66 -5.12 6.56
N LEU A 45 -5.52 -5.09 5.85
CA LEU A 45 -4.61 -3.93 5.83
C LEU A 45 -5.27 -2.71 5.20
N LEU A 46 -5.97 -2.89 4.08
CA LEU A 46 -6.67 -1.79 3.41
C LEU A 46 -7.81 -1.24 4.26
N GLU A 47 -8.58 -2.10 4.93
CA GLU A 47 -9.65 -1.64 5.84
C GLU A 47 -9.08 -0.92 7.06
N HIS A 48 -7.93 -1.37 7.58
CA HIS A 48 -7.24 -0.68 8.66
C HIS A 48 -6.78 0.72 8.24
N TRP A 49 -6.13 0.84 7.07
CA TRP A 49 -5.72 2.15 6.55
C TRP A 49 -6.91 3.07 6.28
N ARG A 50 -8.04 2.51 5.84
CA ARG A 50 -9.29 3.29 5.68
C ARG A 50 -9.75 3.91 6.99
N GLN A 51 -9.66 3.16 8.11
CA GLN A 51 -10.01 3.65 9.44
C GLN A 51 -9.03 4.72 9.92
N GLU A 52 -7.72 4.50 9.75
CA GLU A 52 -6.70 5.49 10.08
C GLU A 52 -6.91 6.81 9.34
N GLN A 53 -7.28 6.76 8.06
CA GLN A 53 -7.60 7.96 7.28
C GLN A 53 -8.90 8.64 7.69
N ALA A 54 -9.85 7.91 8.28
CA ALA A 54 -11.06 8.50 8.85
C ALA A 54 -10.79 9.23 10.18
N GLU A 55 -9.79 8.76 10.94
CA GLU A 55 -9.37 9.34 12.22
C GLU A 55 -8.33 10.46 12.03
N ALA A 56 -7.55 10.41 10.95
CA ALA A 56 -6.56 11.42 10.61
C ALA A 56 -7.24 12.74 10.22
N ARG A 57 -6.99 13.79 11.01
CA ARG A 57 -7.29 15.16 10.60
C ARG A 57 -6.27 15.57 9.52
N SER A 58 -6.66 15.44 8.26
CA SER A 58 -5.86 15.98 7.17
C SER A 58 -5.85 17.51 7.24
N ASN A 59 -4.66 18.11 7.11
CA ASN A 59 -4.52 19.56 6.96
C ASN A 59 -5.13 20.07 5.65
N ASP A 60 -5.30 19.18 4.66
CA ASP A 60 -6.02 19.43 3.41
C ASP A 60 -7.18 18.42 3.24
N PRO A 61 -8.45 18.84 3.35
CA PRO A 61 -9.60 17.95 3.23
C PRO A 61 -9.72 17.31 1.84
N SER A 62 -9.21 17.95 0.78
CA SER A 62 -9.29 17.43 -0.59
C SER A 62 -8.35 16.24 -0.79
N GLN A 63 -7.13 16.34 -0.24
CA GLN A 63 -6.16 15.25 -0.27
C GLN A 63 -6.65 14.03 0.53
N GLY A 64 -7.26 14.25 1.71
CA GLY A 64 -7.85 13.17 2.51
C GLY A 64 -8.97 12.44 1.76
N GLN A 65 -9.80 13.17 1.01
CA GLN A 65 -10.85 12.57 0.19
C GLN A 65 -10.29 11.72 -0.96
N LEU A 66 -9.22 12.17 -1.63
CA LEU A 66 -8.56 11.41 -2.69
C LEU A 66 -7.93 10.11 -2.18
N ILE A 67 -7.26 10.17 -1.02
CA ILE A 67 -6.66 8.99 -0.38
C ILE A 67 -7.75 7.97 -0.02
N LYS A 68 -8.86 8.43 0.56
CA LYS A 68 -9.99 7.55 0.88
C LYS A 68 -10.57 6.87 -0.36
N GLN A 69 -10.75 7.61 -1.45
CA GLN A 69 -11.24 7.05 -2.72
C GLN A 69 -10.27 6.02 -3.31
N ALA A 70 -8.97 6.27 -3.21
CA ALA A 70 -7.95 5.32 -3.67
C ALA A 70 -7.97 4.01 -2.85
N ILE A 71 -8.15 4.10 -1.53
CA ILE A 71 -8.28 2.92 -0.66
C ILE A 71 -9.57 2.15 -0.97
N ASP A 72 -10.70 2.85 -1.10
CA ASP A 72 -11.99 2.23 -1.45
C ASP A 72 -11.89 1.48 -2.79
N LEU A 73 -11.24 2.07 -3.79
CA LEU A 73 -11.00 1.44 -5.08
C LEU A 73 -10.09 0.20 -4.96
N ALA A 74 -9.01 0.28 -4.19
CA ALA A 74 -8.10 -0.84 -3.97
C ALA A 74 -8.81 -2.03 -3.29
N ILE A 75 -9.69 -1.77 -2.33
CA ILE A 75 -10.53 -2.79 -1.69
C ILE A 75 -11.43 -3.46 -2.72
N GLU A 76 -12.14 -2.67 -3.54
CA GLU A 76 -13.05 -3.22 -4.55
C GLU A 76 -12.30 -4.05 -5.61
N ILE A 77 -11.15 -3.58 -6.08
CA ILE A 77 -10.33 -4.38 -7.01
C ILE A 77 -9.88 -5.67 -6.33
N THR A 78 -9.43 -5.63 -5.08
CA THR A 78 -8.93 -6.83 -4.38
C THR A 78 -10.04 -7.86 -4.13
N LYS A 79 -11.27 -7.42 -3.82
CA LYS A 79 -12.44 -8.29 -3.64
C LYS A 79 -12.87 -8.94 -4.96
N ASN A 80 -12.90 -8.16 -6.04
CA ASN A 80 -13.49 -8.57 -7.31
C ASN A 80 -12.46 -9.09 -8.31
N ALA A 81 -11.16 -9.00 -8.02
CA ALA A 81 -10.11 -9.51 -8.89
C ALA A 81 -10.33 -11.00 -9.15
N PHE A 82 -10.42 -11.35 -10.44
CA PHE A 82 -10.36 -12.73 -10.86
C PHE A 82 -8.95 -13.26 -10.61
N ILE A 83 -8.82 -14.24 -9.71
CA ILE A 83 -7.57 -14.96 -9.49
C ILE A 83 -7.87 -16.41 -9.88
N PRO A 84 -7.14 -16.96 -10.88
CA PRO A 84 -7.32 -18.34 -11.28
C PRO A 84 -7.19 -19.27 -10.06
N PRO A 85 -8.01 -20.33 -9.98
CA PRO A 85 -7.82 -21.36 -8.96
C PRO A 85 -6.42 -21.96 -9.10
N CYS A 86 -5.80 -22.33 -7.98
CA CYS A 86 -4.52 -23.02 -8.04
C CYS A 86 -4.63 -24.28 -8.89
N ALA A 87 -3.74 -24.41 -9.87
CA ALA A 87 -3.46 -25.70 -10.46
C ALA A 87 -2.96 -26.59 -9.33
N ARG A 88 -3.80 -27.54 -8.89
CA ARG A 88 -3.29 -28.69 -8.15
C ARG A 88 -2.65 -29.55 -9.24
N ASP A 89 -1.33 -29.63 -9.24
CA ASP A 89 -0.63 -30.63 -10.04
C ASP A 89 -1.19 -32.00 -9.62
N GLU A 90 -1.97 -32.63 -10.51
CA GLU A 90 -2.34 -34.05 -10.43
C GLU A 90 -1.20 -34.93 -10.94
#